data_AF-A0A2V8IW22-F1
#
_entry.id   AF-A0A2V8IW22-F1
#
_cell.length_a   1.000
_cell.length_b   1.000
_cell.length_c   1.000
_cell.angle_alpha   90.00
_cell.angle_beta   90.00
_cell.angle_gamma   90.00
#
_symmetry.space_group_name_H-M   'P 1'
#
loop_
_entity.id
_entity.type
_entity.pdbx_description
1 polymer ?
#
loop_
_entity_poly.entity_id
_entity_poly.type
_entity_poly.pdbx_seq_one_letter_code
_entity_poly.pdbx_strand_id
1 'polypeptide(L)'
;MEVGSRFTVHGSRFTVHGSWFMVHGSWCVVRHGMCFGLSMAIARHHEQLDCWRLSEELRLGVEAILAKPLVSRDFGFCDQIRDSTSSAPANIAEGFARYRPKPFAQRLRDALGELGETQNHLQKALTKNYVNEEEFNRLWRLSRRAFGATTRLHEYLIKCGDNYPDYAHGDAPPFESSPRKRVEDEGPPRNNGSGAPPEPGTLNPESEPGTRNQEPEP
;
A
#
# COMPACT_ATOMS: atom_id res chain seq x y z
N MET A 1 -52.08 -33.20 -17.75
CA MET A 1 -52.45 -31.82 -17.39
C MET A 1 -51.18 -31.01 -17.33
N GLU A 2 -51.14 -30.01 -18.21
CA GLU A 2 -50.25 -28.85 -18.31
C GLU A 2 -48.72 -29.04 -18.39
N VAL A 3 -48.29 -29.04 -19.65
CA VAL A 3 -46.97 -28.69 -20.18
C VAL A 3 -46.71 -27.20 -19.93
N GLY A 4 -45.65 -26.87 -19.18
CA GLY A 4 -45.23 -25.48 -18.90
C GLY A 4 -44.03 -25.02 -19.74
N SER A 5 -44.33 -24.59 -20.96
CA SER A 5 -43.68 -23.58 -21.82
C SER A 5 -42.14 -23.44 -21.85
N ARG A 6 -41.58 -23.93 -22.97
CA ARG A 6 -40.31 -23.49 -23.58
C ARG A 6 -40.52 -22.09 -24.18
N PHE A 7 -39.78 -21.08 -23.73
CA PHE A 7 -39.74 -19.77 -24.38
C PHE A 7 -38.41 -19.57 -25.12
N THR A 8 -38.51 -19.42 -26.43
CA THR A 8 -37.44 -18.91 -27.29
C THR A 8 -37.78 -17.45 -27.60
N VAL A 9 -36.87 -16.52 -27.34
CA VAL A 9 -37.02 -15.13 -27.77
C VAL A 9 -35.99 -14.85 -28.87
N HIS A 10 -36.46 -14.46 -30.04
CA HIS A 10 -35.64 -13.87 -31.10
C HIS A 10 -35.77 -12.36 -31.04
N GLY A 11 -34.62 -11.68 -31.12
CA GLY A 11 -34.45 -10.25 -31.41
C GLY A 11 -35.53 -9.31 -30.90
N SER A 12 -35.35 -8.77 -29.69
CA SER A 12 -35.94 -7.47 -29.30
C SER A 12 -35.22 -6.89 -28.09
N ARG A 13 -34.93 -5.60 -28.18
CA ARG A 13 -34.23 -4.76 -27.19
C ARG A 13 -35.16 -4.53 -25.99
N PHE A 14 -34.78 -5.01 -24.80
CA PHE A 14 -35.50 -4.70 -23.55
C PHE A 14 -34.66 -3.79 -22.67
N THR A 15 -35.27 -2.73 -22.15
CA THR A 15 -34.71 -1.84 -21.12
C THR A 15 -35.57 -2.03 -19.88
N VAL A 16 -34.97 -2.40 -18.75
CA VAL A 16 -35.67 -2.57 -17.48
C VAL A 16 -35.24 -1.46 -16.53
N HIS A 17 -36.20 -0.68 -16.04
CA HIS A 17 -35.99 0.27 -14.95
C HIS A 17 -36.32 -0.41 -13.61
N GLY A 18 -35.34 -0.44 -12.72
CA GLY A 18 -35.50 -0.55 -11.27
C GLY A 18 -36.37 -1.67 -10.71
N SER A 19 -35.80 -2.86 -10.49
CA SER A 19 -36.05 -3.70 -9.30
C SER A 19 -35.08 -4.88 -9.31
N TRP A 20 -34.45 -5.17 -8.15
CA TRP A 20 -33.44 -6.22 -7.99
C TRP A 20 -34.02 -7.61 -8.23
N PHE A 21 -33.45 -8.38 -9.16
CA PHE A 21 -33.67 -9.81 -9.31
C PHE A 21 -32.34 -10.54 -9.08
N MET A 22 -32.33 -11.48 -8.13
CA MET A 22 -31.18 -12.29 -7.75
C MET A 22 -31.39 -13.72 -8.27
N VAL A 23 -30.53 -14.19 -9.18
CA VAL A 23 -30.53 -15.58 -9.69
C VAL A 23 -29.23 -16.25 -9.25
N HIS A 24 -29.34 -17.36 -8.53
CA HIS A 24 -28.20 -18.18 -8.11
C HIS A 24 -27.60 -18.94 -9.30
N GLY A 25 -26.29 -18.78 -9.51
CA GLY A 25 -25.43 -19.76 -10.18
C GLY A 25 -25.44 -19.79 -11.71
N SER A 26 -24.51 -19.05 -12.33
CA SER A 26 -23.61 -19.52 -13.41
C SER A 26 -22.85 -18.34 -14.02
N TRP A 27 -21.52 -18.41 -13.93
CA TRP A 27 -20.56 -17.42 -14.42
C TRP A 27 -20.51 -17.46 -15.96
N CYS A 28 -21.03 -16.42 -16.61
CA CYS A 28 -20.87 -16.23 -18.06
C CYS A 28 -20.19 -14.87 -18.30
N VAL A 29 -18.94 -14.91 -18.80
CA VAL A 29 -18.16 -13.72 -19.15
C VAL A 29 -18.41 -13.41 -20.62
N VAL A 30 -19.08 -12.29 -20.89
CA VAL A 30 -19.05 -11.64 -22.21
C VAL A 30 -18.17 -10.40 -22.08
N ARG A 31 -17.16 -10.34 -22.96
CA ARG A 31 -16.19 -9.25 -23.09
C ARG A 31 -16.89 -7.95 -23.43
N HIS A 32 -16.79 -6.95 -22.56
CA HIS A 32 -16.49 -5.58 -22.95
C HIS A 32 -15.89 -4.85 -21.74
N GLY A 33 -14.85 -4.07 -21.98
CA GLY A 33 -13.96 -3.52 -20.96
C GLY A 33 -14.70 -2.83 -19.81
N MET A 34 -14.67 -3.47 -18.65
CA MET A 34 -14.79 -2.79 -17.37
C MET A 34 -13.38 -2.74 -16.81
N CYS A 35 -12.77 -1.56 -17.00
CA CYS A 35 -11.63 -1.15 -16.21
C CYS A 35 -12.06 -1.30 -14.75
N PHE A 36 -11.59 -2.34 -14.05
CA PHE A 36 -11.74 -2.41 -12.62
C PHE A 36 -11.10 -1.13 -12.09
N GLY A 37 -11.95 -0.21 -11.63
CA GLY A 37 -11.54 0.96 -10.88
C GLY A 37 -10.87 0.47 -9.61
N LEU A 38 -9.58 0.14 -9.70
CA LEU A 38 -8.67 0.47 -8.63
C LEU A 38 -8.81 1.98 -8.48
N SER A 39 -9.56 2.40 -7.46
CA SER A 39 -9.22 3.65 -6.79
C SER A 39 -7.75 3.51 -6.44
N MET A 40 -6.89 4.03 -7.31
CA MET A 40 -5.45 4.05 -7.11
C MET A 40 -5.24 5.05 -5.98
N ALA A 41 -5.41 4.57 -4.75
CA ALA A 41 -4.77 5.18 -3.61
C ALA A 41 -3.31 5.40 -4.04
N ILE A 42 -2.92 6.66 -4.18
CA ILE A 42 -1.54 7.01 -4.50
C ILE A 42 -0.72 6.45 -3.35
N ALA A 43 -0.03 5.33 -3.61
CA ALA A 43 0.86 4.74 -2.63
C ALA A 43 1.84 5.82 -2.19
N ARG A 44 1.93 6.05 -0.87
CA ARG A 44 2.82 7.05 -0.27
C ARG A 44 4.17 6.43 0.11
N HIS A 45 4.18 5.12 0.32
CA HIS A 45 5.35 4.32 0.63
C HIS A 45 5.33 3.04 -0.21
N HIS A 46 6.52 2.54 -0.59
CA HIS A 46 6.65 1.34 -1.42
C HIS A 46 6.04 0.10 -0.75
N GLU A 47 5.99 0.06 0.58
CA GLU A 47 5.37 -1.02 1.37
C GLU A 47 3.87 -1.19 1.14
N GLN A 48 3.21 -0.17 0.57
CA GLN A 48 1.80 -0.23 0.18
C GLN A 48 1.61 -0.91 -1.19
N LEU A 49 2.68 -1.15 -1.94
CA LEU A 49 2.62 -1.85 -3.21
C LEU A 49 2.48 -3.36 -2.99
N ASP A 50 1.46 -3.96 -3.58
CA ASP A 50 1.26 -5.42 -3.54
C ASP A 50 2.49 -6.18 -4.06
N CYS A 51 3.12 -5.69 -5.13
CA CYS A 51 4.32 -6.32 -5.67
C CYS A 51 5.46 -6.35 -4.64
N TRP A 52 5.66 -5.27 -3.90
CA TRP A 52 6.69 -5.20 -2.86
C TRP A 52 6.35 -6.16 -1.72
N ARG A 53 5.13 -6.09 -1.17
CA ARG A 53 4.69 -6.96 -0.05
C ARG A 53 4.84 -8.44 -0.37
N LEU A 54 4.43 -8.84 -1.58
CA LEU A 54 4.52 -10.23 -2.02
C LEU A 54 5.98 -10.68 -2.22
N SER A 55 6.84 -9.79 -2.72
CA SER A 55 8.26 -10.07 -2.90
C SER A 55 8.97 -10.19 -1.54
N GLU A 56 8.60 -9.35 -0.59
CA GLU A 56 9.11 -9.40 0.77
C GLU A 56 8.66 -10.65 1.52
N GLU A 57 7.38 -11.03 1.39
CA GLU A 57 6.87 -12.29 1.95
C GLU A 57 7.58 -13.51 1.35
N LEU A 58 7.89 -13.46 0.04
CA LEU A 58 8.68 -14.49 -0.64
C LEU A 58 10.10 -14.57 -0.07
N ARG A 59 10.79 -13.43 0.07
CA ARG A 59 12.15 -13.34 0.63
C ARG A 59 12.21 -13.94 2.02
N LEU A 60 11.29 -13.54 2.91
CA LEU A 60 11.20 -14.09 4.27
C LEU A 60 10.92 -15.60 4.26
N GLY A 61 10.07 -16.06 3.35
CA GLY A 61 9.81 -17.49 3.16
C GLY A 61 11.05 -18.27 2.72
N VAL A 62 11.89 -17.68 1.87
CA VAL A 62 13.16 -18.28 1.44
C VAL A 62 14.20 -18.27 2.55
N GLU A 63 14.34 -17.19 3.31
CA GLU A 63 15.23 -17.13 4.48
C GLU A 63 14.93 -18.26 5.48
N ALA A 64 13.66 -18.59 5.70
CA ALA A 64 13.28 -19.73 6.53
C ALA A 64 13.76 -21.09 5.97
N ILE A 65 13.83 -21.26 4.65
CA ILE A 65 14.40 -22.45 4.01
C ILE A 65 15.92 -22.47 4.18
N LEU A 66 16.59 -21.33 4.01
CA LEU A 66 18.04 -21.21 4.15
C LEU A 66 18.54 -21.51 5.56
N ALA A 67 17.71 -21.28 6.58
CA ALA A 67 18.02 -21.61 7.97
C ALA A 67 18.03 -23.12 8.26
N LYS A 68 17.54 -23.98 7.34
CA LYS A 68 17.52 -25.43 7.56
C LYS A 68 18.94 -26.03 7.51
N PRO A 69 19.31 -26.94 8.42
CA PRO A 69 20.67 -27.50 8.49
C PRO A 69 21.17 -28.20 7.21
N LEU A 70 20.25 -28.78 6.43
CA LEU A 70 20.59 -29.43 5.15
C LEU A 70 20.92 -28.41 4.06
N VAL A 71 20.26 -27.25 4.10
CA VAL A 71 20.37 -26.20 3.07
C VAL A 71 21.54 -25.28 3.38
N SER A 72 21.71 -24.92 4.65
CA SER A 72 22.73 -23.98 5.13
C SER A 72 24.18 -24.40 4.87
N ARG A 73 24.40 -25.65 4.43
CA ARG A 73 25.71 -26.21 4.07
C ARG A 73 26.05 -26.08 2.59
N ASP A 74 25.05 -25.79 1.73
CA ASP A 74 25.26 -25.49 0.32
C ASP A 74 25.32 -23.98 0.12
N PHE A 75 26.49 -23.40 0.43
CA PHE A 75 26.72 -21.95 0.40
C PHE A 75 26.45 -21.35 -0.98
N GLY A 76 26.85 -22.04 -2.06
CA GLY A 76 26.64 -21.56 -3.42
C GLY A 76 25.16 -21.45 -3.79
N PHE A 77 24.34 -22.44 -3.39
CA PHE A 77 22.89 -22.33 -3.54
C PHE A 77 22.31 -21.21 -2.66
N CYS A 78 22.74 -21.15 -1.39
CA CYS A 78 22.24 -20.17 -0.43
C CYS A 78 22.46 -18.73 -0.90
N ASP A 79 23.66 -18.43 -1.39
CA ASP A 79 24.00 -17.07 -1.82
C ASP A 79 23.21 -16.67 -3.06
N GLN A 80 23.15 -17.53 -4.09
CA GLN A 80 22.40 -17.23 -5.31
C GLN A 80 20.90 -17.00 -5.06
N ILE A 81 20.25 -17.85 -4.25
CA ILE A 81 18.82 -17.67 -3.97
C ILE A 81 18.57 -16.49 -3.03
N ARG A 82 19.47 -16.22 -2.07
CA ARG A 82 19.35 -15.06 -1.18
C ARG A 82 19.50 -13.75 -1.94
N ASP A 83 20.46 -13.68 -2.85
CA ASP A 83 20.74 -12.48 -3.65
C ASP A 83 19.55 -12.16 -4.55
N SER A 84 19.09 -13.13 -5.34
CA SER A 84 17.95 -12.94 -6.25
C SER A 84 16.66 -12.60 -5.49
N THR A 85 16.37 -13.26 -4.36
CA THR A 85 15.17 -12.97 -3.57
C THR A 85 15.21 -11.62 -2.86
N SER A 86 16.39 -11.15 -2.43
CA SER A 86 16.55 -9.86 -1.76
C SER A 86 16.59 -8.69 -2.75
N SER A 87 17.10 -8.92 -3.95
CA SER A 87 17.19 -7.92 -5.02
C SER A 87 15.82 -7.49 -5.54
N ALA A 88 14.85 -8.41 -5.65
CA ALA A 88 13.51 -8.09 -6.14
C ALA A 88 12.78 -6.97 -5.35
N PRO A 89 12.54 -7.08 -4.03
CA PRO A 89 11.93 -6.00 -3.25
C PRO A 89 12.80 -4.73 -3.19
N ALA A 90 14.13 -4.86 -3.20
CA ALA A 90 15.04 -3.72 -3.22
C ALA A 90 14.88 -2.88 -4.50
N ASN A 91 14.85 -3.53 -5.67
CA ASN A 91 14.60 -2.87 -6.95
C ASN A 91 13.23 -2.18 -6.98
N ILE A 92 12.18 -2.80 -6.42
CA ILE A 92 10.85 -2.19 -6.34
C ILE A 92 10.87 -0.94 -5.47
N ALA A 93 11.50 -1.00 -4.29
CA ALA A 93 11.60 0.13 -3.38
C ALA A 93 12.43 1.28 -3.98
N GLU A 94 13.56 0.96 -4.62
CA GLU A 94 14.40 1.96 -5.28
C GLU A 94 13.67 2.62 -6.45
N GLY A 95 12.98 1.83 -7.26
CA GLY A 95 12.16 2.33 -8.36
C GLY A 95 11.07 3.29 -7.89
N PHE A 96 10.38 2.94 -6.80
CA PHE A 96 9.35 3.80 -6.21
C PHE A 96 9.92 5.15 -5.75
N ALA A 97 11.12 5.16 -5.17
CA ALA A 97 11.81 6.36 -4.72
C ALA A 97 12.29 7.29 -5.86
N ARG A 98 12.19 6.89 -7.14
CA ARG A 98 12.59 7.71 -8.29
C ARG A 98 11.50 8.69 -8.76
N TYR A 99 10.27 8.58 -8.26
CA TYR A 99 9.14 9.51 -8.52
C TYR A 99 8.84 9.82 -10.01
N ARG A 100 9.28 8.94 -10.93
CA ARG A 100 9.13 9.09 -12.38
C ARG A 100 8.73 7.75 -12.99
N PRO A 101 7.70 7.70 -13.88
CA PRO A 101 7.19 6.44 -14.40
C PRO A 101 8.24 5.58 -15.11
N LYS A 102 9.06 6.15 -15.98
CA LYS A 102 10.04 5.40 -16.79
C LYS A 102 11.23 4.85 -15.99
N PRO A 103 11.94 5.64 -15.15
CA PRO A 103 12.96 5.08 -14.25
C PRO A 103 12.41 4.03 -13.29
N PHE A 104 11.16 4.21 -12.82
CA PHE A 104 10.51 3.20 -12.00
C PHE A 104 10.22 1.91 -12.81
N ALA A 105 9.66 2.04 -14.00
CA ALA A 105 9.43 0.89 -14.89
C ALA A 105 10.73 0.12 -15.19
N GLN A 106 11.86 0.81 -15.41
CA GLN A 106 13.15 0.14 -15.59
C GLN A 106 13.51 -0.72 -14.37
N ARG A 107 13.39 -0.20 -13.15
CA ARG A 107 13.66 -0.98 -11.93
C ARG A 107 12.71 -2.14 -11.74
N LEU A 108 11.44 -2.00 -12.14
CA LEU A 108 10.49 -3.12 -12.12
C LEU A 108 10.86 -4.22 -13.12
N ARG A 109 11.48 -3.87 -14.25
CA ARG A 109 12.02 -4.86 -15.19
C ARG A 109 13.16 -5.64 -14.56
N ASP A 110 14.06 -4.96 -13.87
CA ASP A 110 15.16 -5.61 -13.14
C ASP A 110 14.58 -6.55 -12.06
N ALA A 111 13.59 -6.09 -11.27
CA ALA A 111 12.87 -6.93 -10.30
C ALA A 111 12.18 -8.16 -10.92
N LEU A 112 11.63 -8.06 -12.14
CA LEU A 112 11.06 -9.21 -12.84
C LEU A 112 12.13 -10.25 -13.22
N GLY A 113 13.33 -9.81 -13.59
CA GLY A 113 14.48 -10.69 -13.81
C GLY A 113 14.83 -11.48 -12.55
N GLU A 114 14.95 -10.79 -11.42
CA GLU A 114 15.25 -11.36 -10.11
C GLU A 114 14.20 -12.37 -9.63
N LEU A 115 12.91 -12.07 -9.85
CA LEU A 115 11.82 -13.00 -9.54
C LEU A 115 11.84 -14.25 -10.43
N GLY A 116 12.25 -14.10 -11.70
CA GLY A 116 12.44 -15.24 -12.61
C GLY A 116 13.62 -16.13 -12.18
N GLU A 117 14.73 -15.52 -11.77
CA GLU A 117 15.87 -16.23 -11.22
C GLU A 117 15.52 -16.95 -9.91
N THR A 118 14.80 -16.28 -9.01
CA THR A 118 14.25 -16.88 -7.78
C THR A 118 13.41 -18.12 -8.09
N GLN A 119 12.53 -18.06 -9.09
CA GLN A 119 11.72 -19.20 -9.51
C GLN A 119 12.59 -20.40 -9.95
N ASN A 120 13.64 -20.15 -10.72
CA ASN A 120 14.60 -21.19 -11.10
C ASN A 120 15.29 -21.80 -9.87
N HIS A 121 15.70 -20.98 -8.91
CA HIS A 121 16.29 -21.47 -7.66
C HIS A 121 15.32 -22.27 -6.79
N LEU A 122 14.03 -21.89 -6.72
CA LEU A 122 13.01 -22.69 -6.03
C LEU A 122 12.85 -24.08 -6.64
N GLN A 123 12.90 -24.19 -7.98
CA GLN A 123 12.86 -25.50 -8.65
C GLN A 123 14.09 -26.34 -8.31
N LYS A 124 15.29 -25.72 -8.33
CA LYS A 124 16.53 -26.39 -7.89
C LYS A 124 16.43 -26.86 -6.44
N ALA A 125 15.82 -26.07 -5.56
CA ALA A 125 15.61 -26.42 -4.16
C ALA A 125 14.74 -27.68 -4.02
N LEU A 126 13.67 -27.79 -4.82
CA LEU A 126 12.81 -28.98 -4.85
C LEU A 126 13.58 -30.21 -5.37
N THR A 127 14.32 -30.07 -6.47
CA THR A 127 15.14 -31.18 -7.02
C THR A 127 16.21 -31.66 -6.05
N LYS A 128 16.79 -30.75 -5.25
CA LYS A 128 17.78 -31.08 -4.20
C LYS A 128 17.14 -31.57 -2.89
N ASN A 129 15.81 -31.67 -2.82
CA ASN A 129 15.05 -32.01 -1.61
C ASN A 129 15.33 -31.06 -0.42
N TYR A 130 15.62 -29.78 -0.71
CA TYR A 130 15.78 -28.72 0.31
C TYR A 130 14.44 -28.21 0.84
N VAL A 131 13.40 -28.36 0.02
CA VAL A 131 12.01 -28.07 0.34
C VAL A 131 11.16 -29.29 0.02
N ASN A 132 10.11 -29.50 0.80
CA ASN A 132 9.06 -30.45 0.41
C ASN A 132 8.08 -29.80 -0.58
N GLU A 133 7.13 -30.60 -1.10
CA GLU A 133 6.15 -30.10 -2.07
C GLU A 133 5.26 -28.99 -1.51
N GLU A 134 4.89 -29.04 -0.23
CA GLU A 134 4.01 -28.07 0.41
C GLU A 134 4.69 -26.70 0.52
N GLU A 135 5.94 -26.69 0.98
CA GLU A 135 6.80 -25.51 1.07
C GLU A 135 7.07 -24.93 -0.30
N PHE A 136 7.44 -25.78 -1.27
CA PHE A 136 7.64 -25.38 -2.65
C PHE A 136 6.38 -24.72 -3.22
N ASN A 137 5.21 -25.37 -3.10
CA ASN A 137 3.96 -24.85 -3.62
C ASN A 137 3.56 -23.52 -2.97
N ARG A 138 3.84 -23.35 -1.66
CA ARG A 138 3.63 -22.08 -0.95
C ARG A 138 4.51 -20.97 -1.54
N LEU A 139 5.81 -21.20 -1.65
CA LEU A 139 6.76 -20.21 -2.16
C LEU A 139 6.54 -19.93 -3.65
N TRP A 140 6.22 -20.96 -4.43
CA TRP A 140 5.90 -20.84 -5.85
C TRP A 140 4.64 -19.99 -6.09
N ARG A 141 3.61 -20.16 -5.26
CA ARG A 141 2.42 -19.32 -5.32
C ARG A 141 2.74 -17.86 -4.99
N LEU A 142 3.59 -17.61 -3.99
CA LEU A 142 4.05 -16.27 -3.67
C LEU A 142 4.84 -15.64 -4.82
N SER A 143 5.80 -16.36 -5.38
CA SER A 143 6.62 -15.88 -6.49
C SER A 143 5.79 -15.54 -7.73
N ARG A 144 4.80 -16.38 -8.08
CA ARG A 144 3.89 -16.10 -9.20
C ARG A 144 3.01 -14.88 -8.97
N ARG A 145 2.52 -14.70 -7.73
CA ARG A 145 1.72 -13.51 -7.36
C ARG A 145 2.58 -12.25 -7.39
N ALA A 146 3.79 -12.29 -6.84
CA ALA A 146 4.75 -11.19 -6.88
C ALA A 146 5.09 -10.82 -8.33
N PHE A 147 5.41 -11.81 -9.17
CA PHE A 147 5.72 -11.60 -10.59
C PHE A 147 4.54 -10.93 -11.30
N GLY A 148 3.33 -11.48 -11.18
CA GLY A 148 2.14 -10.91 -11.82
C GLY A 148 1.79 -9.50 -11.33
N ALA A 149 1.95 -9.21 -10.03
CA ALA A 149 1.74 -7.87 -9.49
C ALA A 149 2.77 -6.86 -10.05
N THR A 150 4.03 -7.29 -10.13
CA THR A 150 5.13 -6.49 -10.69
C THR A 150 4.92 -6.22 -12.18
N THR A 151 4.51 -7.23 -12.96
CA THR A 151 4.19 -7.08 -14.39
C THR A 151 3.07 -6.07 -14.61
N ARG A 152 1.98 -6.16 -13.86
CA ARG A 152 0.85 -5.22 -13.99
C ARG A 152 1.27 -3.77 -13.71
N LEU A 153 2.07 -3.56 -12.67
CA LEU A 153 2.58 -2.22 -12.35
C LEU A 153 3.55 -1.71 -13.42
N HIS A 154 4.47 -2.55 -13.90
CA HIS A 154 5.38 -2.23 -15.00
C HIS A 154 4.63 -1.82 -16.27
N GLU A 155 3.62 -2.59 -16.67
CA GLU A 155 2.77 -2.27 -17.83
C GLU A 155 2.00 -0.96 -17.64
N TYR A 156 1.47 -0.72 -16.44
CA TYR A 156 0.78 0.53 -16.10
C TYR A 156 1.71 1.73 -16.25
N LEU A 157 2.93 1.66 -15.72
CA LEU A 157 3.89 2.76 -15.79
C LEU A 157 4.38 3.03 -17.22
N ILE A 158 4.55 1.99 -18.04
CA ILE A 158 4.87 2.17 -19.47
C ILE A 158 3.73 2.89 -20.20
N LYS A 159 2.48 2.55 -19.89
CA LYS A 159 1.30 3.19 -20.50
C LYS A 159 1.12 4.65 -20.08
N CYS A 160 1.57 5.04 -18.89
CA CYS A 160 1.49 6.43 -18.44
C CYS A 160 2.35 7.38 -19.30
N GLY A 161 3.42 6.87 -19.92
CA GLY A 161 4.33 7.67 -20.75
C GLY A 161 5.13 8.71 -19.96
N ASP A 162 6.14 9.31 -20.60
CA ASP A 162 6.94 10.43 -20.04
C ASP A 162 6.18 11.77 -20.19
N ASN A 163 4.92 11.86 -19.76
CA ASN A 163 4.19 13.13 -19.69
C ASN A 163 4.59 13.93 -18.43
N TYR A 164 5.88 13.90 -18.09
CA TYR A 164 6.44 14.68 -16.98
C TYR A 164 7.30 15.79 -17.58
N PRO A 165 7.11 17.06 -17.19
CA PRO A 165 8.03 18.12 -17.58
C PRO A 165 9.46 17.70 -17.23
N ASP A 166 10.40 17.93 -18.14
CA ASP A 166 11.82 17.69 -17.88
C ASP A 166 12.30 18.72 -16.85
N TYR A 167 12.15 18.39 -15.56
CA TYR A 167 12.78 19.14 -14.50
C TYR A 167 14.24 18.73 -14.51
N ALA A 168 15.06 19.53 -15.19
CA ALA A 168 16.50 19.39 -15.17
C ALA A 168 16.99 19.22 -13.72
N HIS A 169 17.99 18.38 -13.54
CA HIS A 169 18.60 18.01 -12.25
C HIS A 169 18.82 19.24 -11.34
N GLY A 170 17.87 19.53 -10.45
CA GLY A 170 17.88 20.71 -9.58
C GLY A 170 16.48 21.23 -9.22
N ASP A 171 15.49 21.07 -10.10
CA ASP A 171 14.20 21.75 -9.98
C ASP A 171 13.02 20.79 -9.68
N ALA A 172 13.26 19.70 -8.95
CA ALA A 172 12.18 18.82 -8.52
C ALA A 172 11.11 19.68 -7.81
N PRO A 173 9.83 19.66 -8.23
CA PRO A 173 8.82 20.49 -7.60
C PRO A 173 8.82 20.19 -6.10
N PRO A 174 8.76 21.21 -5.22
CA PRO A 174 8.69 21.00 -3.80
C PRO A 174 7.60 19.97 -3.52
N PHE A 175 7.88 19.01 -2.64
CA PHE A 175 6.85 18.12 -2.15
C PHE A 175 5.83 18.99 -1.40
N GLU A 176 4.82 19.48 -2.12
CA GLU A 176 3.64 20.05 -1.49
C GLU A 176 2.95 18.87 -0.82
N SER A 177 3.26 18.67 0.46
CA SER A 177 2.35 18.00 1.35
C SER A 177 1.01 18.69 1.15
N SER A 178 0.04 17.95 0.61
CA SER A 178 -1.34 18.41 0.42
C SER A 178 -1.76 19.31 1.58
N PRO A 179 -2.38 20.48 1.34
CA PRO A 179 -2.61 21.45 2.40
C PRO A 179 -3.29 20.75 3.57
N ARG A 180 -2.58 20.60 4.69
CA ARG A 180 -3.27 20.27 5.94
C ARG A 180 -4.23 21.43 6.11
N LYS A 181 -5.54 21.17 5.99
CA LYS A 181 -6.52 22.08 6.58
C LYS A 181 -6.07 22.21 8.03
N ARG A 182 -5.53 23.38 8.36
CA ARG A 182 -5.39 23.81 9.74
C ARG A 182 -6.80 23.70 10.29
N VAL A 183 -7.06 22.69 11.10
CA VAL A 183 -8.22 22.73 11.99
C VAL A 183 -7.93 23.96 12.83
N GLU A 184 -8.66 25.03 12.57
CA GLU A 184 -8.64 26.20 13.42
C GLU A 184 -9.03 25.69 14.82
N ASP A 185 -8.15 25.94 15.78
CA ASP A 185 -8.35 25.60 17.18
C ASP A 185 -9.45 26.54 17.69
N GLU A 186 -10.70 26.18 17.43
CA GLU A 186 -11.88 26.80 18.03
C GLU A 186 -11.84 26.46 19.52
N GLY A 187 -11.18 27.33 20.27
CA GLY A 187 -11.16 27.29 21.73
C GLY A 187 -12.58 27.27 22.31
N PRO A 188 -12.75 26.79 23.55
CA PRO A 188 -14.07 26.54 24.11
C PRO A 188 -14.91 27.83 24.20
N PRO A 189 -16.24 27.73 24.05
CA PRO A 189 -17.11 28.89 23.85
C PRO A 189 -17.08 29.84 25.04
N ARG A 190 -16.90 31.14 24.74
CA ARG A 190 -16.99 32.23 25.72
C ARG A 190 -18.44 32.42 26.17
N ASN A 191 -18.66 32.33 27.48
CA ASN A 191 -19.92 32.62 28.15
C ASN A 191 -20.18 34.14 28.13
N ASN A 192 -21.23 34.58 27.44
CA ASN A 192 -21.67 35.97 27.44
C ASN A 192 -22.62 36.22 28.64
N GLY A 193 -22.06 36.71 29.74
CA GLY A 193 -22.80 37.28 30.86
C GLY A 193 -22.53 38.78 30.98
N SER A 194 -23.43 39.59 30.44
CA SER A 194 -23.45 41.04 30.59
C SER A 194 -23.78 41.45 32.03
N GLY A 195 -23.04 42.41 32.60
CA GLY A 195 -23.43 43.08 33.85
C GLY A 195 -22.25 43.70 34.61
N ALA A 196 -21.86 44.91 34.22
CA ALA A 196 -20.81 45.70 34.88
C ALA A 196 -21.22 46.23 36.27
N PRO A 197 -20.25 46.40 37.19
CA PRO A 197 -20.29 47.48 38.18
C PRO A 197 -19.13 48.48 38.00
N PRO A 198 -19.27 49.72 38.51
CA PRO A 198 -18.57 50.90 38.01
C PRO A 198 -17.14 51.10 38.55
N GLU A 199 -16.39 51.92 37.80
CA GLU A 199 -15.00 52.33 38.06
C GLU A 199 -14.77 53.16 39.34
N PRO A 200 -13.52 53.18 39.87
CA PRO A 200 -13.21 53.63 41.22
C PRO A 200 -13.05 55.15 41.39
N GLY A 201 -13.60 55.66 42.50
CA GLY A 201 -13.36 57.01 43.01
C GLY A 201 -12.09 57.10 43.87
N THR A 202 -11.46 58.27 43.82
CA THR A 202 -10.20 58.67 44.46
C THR A 202 -10.30 58.79 45.99
N LEU A 203 -9.26 58.40 46.75
CA LEU A 203 -8.56 59.17 47.82
C LEU A 203 -7.64 58.27 48.68
N ASN A 204 -6.43 58.78 48.94
CA ASN A 204 -5.31 58.23 49.73
C ASN A 204 -5.59 58.19 51.27
N PRO A 205 -4.57 57.97 52.12
CA PRO A 205 -3.79 56.77 52.43
C PRO A 205 -3.97 56.41 53.93
N GLU A 206 -3.07 55.57 54.48
CA GLU A 206 -2.71 55.41 55.91
C GLU A 206 -2.99 54.04 56.56
N SER A 207 -1.92 53.56 57.19
CA SER A 207 -1.82 52.65 58.35
C SER A 207 -1.63 51.14 58.11
N GLU A 208 -0.35 50.75 58.00
CA GLU A 208 0.21 49.55 58.64
C GLU A 208 0.05 49.61 60.20
N PRO A 209 0.47 48.63 61.04
CA PRO A 209 1.08 47.31 60.78
C PRO A 209 0.44 46.17 61.63
N GLY A 210 0.83 44.91 61.41
CA GLY A 210 0.37 43.87 62.35
C GLY A 210 0.74 42.41 62.08
N THR A 211 2.02 42.09 62.22
CA THR A 211 2.54 40.91 62.95
C THR A 211 2.04 39.47 62.66
N ARG A 212 3.05 38.63 62.35
CA ARG A 212 3.44 37.38 63.05
C ARG A 212 3.11 36.05 62.38
N ASN A 213 4.18 35.48 61.81
CA ASN A 213 4.72 34.12 61.99
C ASN A 213 3.75 33.00 62.39
N GLN A 214 3.70 31.94 61.57
CA GLN A 214 4.28 30.66 61.98
C GLN A 214 4.49 29.69 60.81
N GLU A 215 5.58 28.96 60.97
CA GLU A 215 6.21 27.89 60.20
C GLU A 215 5.38 26.57 60.13
N PRO A 216 5.89 25.52 59.43
CA PRO A 216 5.11 24.48 58.77
C PRO A 216 4.94 23.20 59.61
N GLU A 217 4.47 22.13 58.94
CA GLU A 217 4.69 20.68 59.14
C GLU A 217 3.36 19.91 58.99
N PRO A 218 3.34 18.62 58.60
CA PRO A 218 4.19 17.88 57.67
C PRO A 218 3.45 17.43 56.38
#